data_AF-A0A7Y6UHZ8-F1
#
_entry.id   AF-A0A7Y6UHZ8-F1
#
_cell.length_a   1.000
_cell.length_b   1.000
_cell.length_c   1.000
_cell.angle_alpha   90.00
_cell.angle_beta   90.00
_cell.angle_gamma   90.00
#
_symmetry.space_group_name_H-M   'P 1'
#
loop_
_entity.id
_entity.type
_entity.pdbx_description
1 polymer ?
#
loop_
_entity_poly.entity_id
_entity_poly.type
_entity_poly.pdbx_seq_one_letter_code
_entity_poly.pdbx_strand_id
1 'polypeptide(L)'
;MGNVIEEAKSGRASCRTCKKAIAKGELRFGEEAPNAFGDQPSMRWHHLLCAAEKLPAELKAELDNYPGTIPNRAELDQAMSDALSKGRAKPGGFPFADKAPTGRAKCMQCEQPIAKDSIRVAVEREIDTGATVTRGAGYLHPQCVVENLENVGGDKDELVAALRQNSRLVPADLDAAIAAIG
;
A
#
# COMPACT_ATOMS: atom_id res chain seq x y z
N MET A 1 -3.49 3.89 19.95
CA MET A 1 -4.82 3.25 19.96
C MET A 1 -4.92 2.50 18.63
N GLY A 2 -5.64 1.39 18.51
CA GLY A 2 -5.60 0.65 17.23
C GLY A 2 -6.29 1.40 16.09
N ASN A 3 -6.21 0.82 14.89
CA ASN A 3 -7.24 1.08 13.88
C ASN A 3 -8.63 0.72 14.46
N VAL A 4 -9.69 1.26 13.88
CA VAL A 4 -11.04 1.04 14.41
C VAL A 4 -12.10 1.06 13.32
N ILE A 5 -13.13 0.23 13.46
CA ILE A 5 -14.39 0.36 12.74
C ILE A 5 -15.45 0.89 13.71
N GLU A 6 -16.07 2.02 13.38
CA GLU A 6 -17.17 2.59 14.16
C GLU A 6 -18.25 3.19 13.27
N GLU A 7 -19.44 3.38 13.83
CA GLU A 7 -20.46 4.23 13.21
C GLU A 7 -20.04 5.71 13.31
N ALA A 8 -20.20 6.44 12.22
CA ALA A 8 -19.84 7.84 12.17
C ALA A 8 -20.71 8.67 13.12
N LYS A 9 -20.09 9.20 14.18
CA LYS A 9 -20.75 10.05 15.19
C LYS A 9 -21.35 11.33 14.61
N SER A 10 -20.82 11.80 13.48
CA SER A 10 -21.33 12.96 12.72
C SER A 10 -20.97 12.85 11.24
N GLY A 11 -21.68 13.61 10.39
CA GLY A 11 -21.42 13.69 8.94
C GLY A 11 -20.27 14.61 8.53
N ARG A 12 -19.43 15.07 9.47
CA ARG A 12 -18.37 16.06 9.22
C ARG A 12 -17.07 15.46 8.69
N ALA A 13 -16.89 14.14 8.79
CA ALA A 13 -15.68 13.48 8.32
C ALA A 13 -15.72 13.31 6.80
N SER A 14 -14.59 13.57 6.14
CA SER A 14 -14.39 13.25 4.73
C SER A 14 -13.47 12.03 4.60
N CYS A 15 -13.83 11.14 3.68
CA CYS A 15 -13.03 9.95 3.38
C CYS A 15 -11.66 10.37 2.82
N ARG A 16 -10.59 9.85 3.40
CA ARG A 16 -9.22 10.16 2.96
C ARG A 16 -8.86 9.58 1.60
N THR A 17 -9.57 8.55 1.13
CA THR A 17 -9.42 7.97 -0.22
C THR A 17 -10.15 8.78 -1.28
N CYS A 18 -11.49 8.86 -1.23
CA CYS A 18 -12.30 9.44 -2.30
C CYS A 18 -12.66 10.92 -2.09
N LYS A 19 -12.30 11.50 -0.94
CA LYS A 19 -12.59 12.90 -0.54
C LYS A 19 -14.06 13.26 -0.35
N LYS A 20 -15.00 12.31 -0.50
CA LYS A 20 -16.43 12.52 -0.23
C LYS A 20 -16.74 12.46 1.27
N ALA A 21 -17.84 13.09 1.68
CA ALA A 21 -18.32 13.04 3.06
C ALA A 21 -18.74 11.61 3.46
N ILE A 22 -18.60 11.28 4.75
CA ILE A 22 -19.08 10.05 5.37
C ILE A 22 -20.34 10.40 6.16
N ALA A 23 -21.46 9.73 5.90
CA ALA A 23 -22.74 10.09 6.51
C ALA A 23 -22.77 9.73 8.01
N LYS A 24 -23.52 10.49 8.82
CA LYS A 24 -23.74 10.13 10.24
C LYS A 24 -24.44 8.77 10.31
N GLY A 25 -23.95 7.88 11.19
CA GLY A 25 -24.46 6.51 11.35
C GLY A 25 -23.90 5.51 10.34
N GLU A 26 -23.16 5.94 9.33
CA GLU A 26 -22.48 5.03 8.40
C GLU A 26 -21.26 4.40 9.08
N LEU A 27 -21.05 3.09 8.90
CA LEU A 27 -19.81 2.45 9.34
C LEU A 27 -18.62 2.98 8.54
N ARG A 28 -17.55 3.29 9.26
CA ARG A 28 -16.31 3.83 8.70
C ARG A 28 -15.10 3.18 9.36
N PHE A 29 -14.02 3.13 8.60
CA PHE A 29 -12.72 2.68 9.08
C PHE A 29 -11.87 3.90 9.46
N GLY A 30 -11.26 3.86 10.63
CA GLY A 30 -10.26 4.80 11.12
C GLY A 30 -8.87 4.18 11.09
N GLU A 31 -7.99 4.67 10.21
CA GLU A 31 -6.55 4.41 10.23
C GLU A 31 -5.92 5.32 11.29
N GLU A 32 -5.30 4.75 12.34
CA GLU A 32 -4.49 5.55 13.26
C GLU A 32 -3.24 6.02 12.51
N ALA A 33 -3.00 7.33 12.52
CA ALA A 33 -1.85 7.92 11.84
C ALA A 33 -1.18 9.00 12.70
N PRO A 34 0.15 9.16 12.57
CA PRO A 34 0.86 10.26 13.22
C PRO A 34 0.23 11.61 12.89
N ASN A 35 0.09 12.45 13.91
CA ASN A 35 -0.40 13.80 13.75
C ASN A 35 0.81 14.75 13.62
N ALA A 36 0.86 15.50 12.53
CA ALA A 36 1.95 16.45 12.30
C ALA A 36 1.89 17.67 13.24
N PHE A 37 0.77 17.88 13.93
CA PHE A 37 0.51 19.06 14.75
C PHE A 37 0.41 18.77 16.26
N GLY A 38 0.78 17.57 16.69
CA GLY A 38 0.81 17.22 18.11
C GLY A 38 1.19 15.77 18.36
N ASP A 39 1.48 15.46 19.61
CA ASP A 39 2.05 14.16 20.00
C ASP A 39 1.03 13.02 20.02
N GLN A 40 -0.26 13.34 19.98
CA GLN A 40 -1.33 12.34 19.95
C GLN A 40 -1.67 11.94 18.50
N PRO A 41 -1.70 10.63 18.19
CA PRO A 41 -2.16 10.14 16.91
C PRO A 41 -3.55 10.65 16.55
N SER A 42 -3.83 10.72 15.24
CA SER A 42 -5.11 11.15 14.71
C SER A 42 -5.74 10.06 13.86
N MET A 43 -7.08 10.03 13.81
CA MET A 43 -7.81 9.09 12.97
C MET A 43 -8.01 9.64 11.57
N ARG A 44 -7.55 8.88 10.58
CA ARG A 44 -7.85 9.09 9.16
C ARG A 44 -9.06 8.24 8.80
N TRP A 45 -10.17 8.89 8.51
CA TRP A 45 -11.43 8.22 8.23
C TRP A 45 -11.57 7.82 6.77
N HIS A 46 -12.13 6.63 6.53
CA HIS A 46 -12.42 6.07 5.22
C HIS A 46 -13.81 5.43 5.22
N HIS A 47 -14.52 5.48 4.08
CA HIS A 47 -15.61 4.52 3.83
C HIS A 47 -15.03 3.10 3.84
N LEU A 48 -15.82 2.10 4.25
CA LEU A 48 -15.34 0.71 4.29
C LEU A 48 -14.86 0.22 2.92
N LEU A 49 -15.62 0.49 1.84
CA LEU A 49 -15.19 0.14 0.47
C LEU A 49 -13.89 0.85 0.05
N CYS A 50 -13.74 2.12 0.42
CA CYS A 50 -12.52 2.87 0.14
C CYS A 50 -11.30 2.34 0.91
N ALA A 51 -11.52 1.82 2.12
CA ALA A 51 -10.49 1.12 2.88
C ALA A 51 -10.21 -0.27 2.28
N ALA A 52 -11.23 -0.99 1.79
CA ALA A 52 -11.04 -2.29 1.15
C ALA A 52 -10.13 -2.19 -0.09
N GLU A 53 -10.28 -1.13 -0.88
CA GLU A 53 -9.44 -0.91 -2.06
C GLU A 53 -8.01 -0.45 -1.75
N LYS A 54 -7.78 0.23 -0.63
CA LYS A 54 -6.51 0.91 -0.33
C LYS A 54 -5.73 0.34 0.84
N LEU A 55 -6.42 -0.18 1.83
CA LEU A 55 -5.90 -0.68 3.10
C LEU A 55 -6.50 -2.06 3.40
N PRO A 56 -6.46 -3.03 2.46
CA PRO A 56 -7.18 -4.29 2.61
C PRO A 56 -6.70 -5.10 3.82
N ALA A 57 -5.40 -5.09 4.13
CA ALA A 57 -4.86 -5.84 5.26
C ALA A 57 -5.32 -5.25 6.60
N GLU A 58 -5.23 -3.92 6.71
CA GLU A 58 -5.60 -3.17 7.91
C GLU A 58 -7.11 -3.21 8.15
N LEU A 59 -7.92 -3.10 7.08
CA LEU A 59 -9.37 -3.23 7.18
C LEU A 59 -9.77 -4.66 7.57
N LYS A 60 -9.15 -5.68 6.96
CA LYS A 60 -9.47 -7.08 7.25
C LYS A 60 -9.27 -7.42 8.72
N ALA A 61 -8.16 -6.96 9.31
CA ALA A 61 -7.89 -7.16 10.73
C ALA A 61 -9.01 -6.62 11.63
N GLU A 62 -9.55 -5.44 11.33
CA GLU A 62 -10.65 -4.88 12.11
C GLU A 62 -12.00 -5.52 11.79
N LEU A 63 -12.25 -5.90 10.54
CA LEU A 63 -13.48 -6.60 10.15
C LEU A 63 -13.60 -7.98 10.81
N ASP A 64 -12.48 -8.68 11.02
CA ASP A 64 -12.46 -10.00 11.65
C ASP A 64 -12.70 -9.92 13.18
N ASN A 65 -12.43 -8.76 13.79
CA ASN A 65 -12.62 -8.51 15.23
C ASN A 65 -13.86 -7.66 15.56
N TYR A 66 -14.58 -7.18 14.55
CA TYR A 66 -15.73 -6.30 14.77
C TYR A 66 -16.92 -7.08 15.35
N PRO A 67 -17.47 -6.68 16.53
CA PRO A 67 -18.49 -7.45 17.23
C PRO A 67 -19.90 -7.32 16.62
N GLY A 68 -20.12 -6.30 15.78
CA GLY A 68 -21.42 -6.01 15.18
C GLY A 68 -21.60 -6.64 13.79
N THR A 69 -22.76 -6.38 13.19
CA THR A 69 -23.01 -6.77 11.79
C THR A 69 -22.36 -5.77 10.84
N ILE A 70 -21.59 -6.28 9.87
CA ILE A 70 -21.04 -5.46 8.78
C ILE A 70 -21.97 -5.53 7.57
N PRO A 71 -22.61 -4.42 7.16
CA PRO A 71 -23.31 -4.34 5.90
C PRO A 71 -22.36 -4.63 4.74
N ASN A 72 -22.82 -5.38 3.73
CA ASN A 72 -22.07 -5.66 2.51
C ASN A 72 -20.71 -6.35 2.72
N ARG A 73 -20.56 -7.18 3.76
CA ARG A 73 -19.30 -7.90 4.05
C ARG A 73 -18.69 -8.60 2.83
N ALA A 74 -19.51 -9.30 2.05
CA ALA A 74 -19.06 -9.99 0.83
C ALA A 74 -18.52 -9.03 -0.24
N GLU A 75 -19.10 -7.84 -0.38
CA GLU A 75 -18.61 -6.81 -1.30
C GLU A 75 -17.24 -6.28 -0.87
N LEU A 76 -17.05 -6.08 0.45
CA LEU A 76 -15.77 -5.67 1.02
C LEU A 76 -14.69 -6.74 0.79
N ASP A 77 -15.01 -8.01 1.05
CA ASP A 77 -14.08 -9.12 0.85
C ASP A 77 -13.66 -9.23 -0.64
N GLN A 78 -14.61 -9.06 -1.56
CA GLN A 78 -14.30 -9.02 -3.00
C GLN A 78 -13.42 -7.81 -3.36
N ALA A 79 -13.74 -6.61 -2.87
CA ALA A 79 -12.96 -5.41 -3.15
C ALA A 79 -11.52 -5.52 -2.63
N MET A 80 -11.31 -6.14 -1.46
CA MET A 80 -9.96 -6.41 -0.93
C MET A 80 -9.19 -7.40 -1.80
N SER A 81 -9.84 -8.49 -2.24
CA SER A 81 -9.23 -9.48 -3.14
C SER A 81 -8.84 -8.87 -4.50
N ASP A 82 -9.73 -8.04 -5.05
CA ASP A 82 -9.48 -7.27 -6.26
C ASP A 82 -8.30 -6.30 -6.12
N ALA A 83 -8.20 -5.62 -4.98
CA ALA A 83 -7.10 -4.68 -4.72
C ALA A 83 -5.74 -5.38 -4.69
N LEU A 84 -5.66 -6.55 -4.04
CA LEU A 84 -4.44 -7.36 -3.95
C LEU A 84 -4.06 -7.97 -5.31
N SER A 85 -5.03 -8.52 -6.05
CA SER A 85 -4.77 -9.12 -7.36
C SER A 85 -4.35 -8.10 -8.42
N LYS A 86 -4.89 -6.88 -8.36
CA LYS A 86 -4.51 -5.78 -9.26
C LYS A 86 -3.27 -5.01 -8.78
N GLY A 87 -2.72 -5.30 -7.60
CA GLY A 87 -1.58 -4.59 -7.02
C GLY A 87 -1.85 -3.10 -6.76
N ARG A 88 -3.07 -2.75 -6.36
CA ARG A 88 -3.51 -1.35 -6.16
C ARG A 88 -3.59 -0.91 -4.70
N ALA A 89 -3.40 -1.85 -3.78
CA ALA A 89 -3.36 -1.60 -2.35
C ALA A 89 -2.13 -0.75 -1.97
N LYS A 90 -2.28 0.08 -0.93
CA LYS A 90 -1.21 0.92 -0.42
C LYS A 90 -0.16 0.01 0.24
N PRO A 91 1.12 0.10 -0.13
CA PRO A 91 2.17 -0.67 0.51
C PRO A 91 2.39 -0.26 1.97
N GLY A 92 2.92 -1.17 2.77
CA GLY A 92 3.24 -0.93 4.19
C GLY A 92 4.47 -0.04 4.42
N GLY A 93 5.33 0.10 3.41
CA GLY A 93 6.59 0.83 3.47
C GLY A 93 7.44 0.55 2.24
N PHE A 94 8.68 1.05 2.23
CA PHE A 94 9.69 0.64 1.26
C PHE A 94 10.66 -0.38 1.88
N PRO A 95 11.26 -1.26 1.07
CA PRO A 95 10.92 -1.57 -0.32
C PRO A 95 9.61 -2.38 -0.41
N PHE A 96 8.93 -2.34 -1.57
CA PHE A 96 7.74 -3.15 -1.84
C PHE A 96 7.66 -3.59 -3.30
N ALA A 97 6.89 -4.63 -3.59
CA ALA A 97 6.53 -5.03 -4.95
C ALA A 97 5.07 -4.68 -5.25
N ASP A 98 4.83 -4.14 -6.45
CA ASP A 98 3.49 -3.87 -6.99
C ASP A 98 3.38 -4.27 -8.46
N LYS A 99 2.16 -4.28 -8.99
CA LYS A 99 1.92 -4.34 -10.44
C LYS A 99 1.97 -2.94 -11.00
N ALA A 100 2.79 -2.71 -12.03
CA ALA A 100 2.91 -1.41 -12.67
C ALA A 100 1.53 -0.91 -13.16
N PRO A 101 0.97 0.16 -12.59
CA PRO A 101 -0.36 0.64 -13.00
C PRO A 101 -0.36 1.21 -14.42
N THR A 102 0.82 1.60 -14.91
CA THR A 102 1.07 2.12 -16.26
C THR A 102 2.44 1.65 -16.75
N GLY A 103 2.65 1.67 -18.08
CA GLY A 103 3.96 1.37 -18.68
C GLY A 103 4.92 2.55 -18.76
N ARG A 104 4.75 3.59 -17.93
CA ARG A 104 5.57 4.82 -18.00
C ARG A 104 6.84 4.75 -17.16
N ALA A 105 6.95 3.77 -16.25
CA ALA A 105 8.12 3.60 -15.41
C ALA A 105 9.27 2.99 -16.23
N LYS A 106 10.51 3.35 -15.86
CA LYS A 106 11.73 2.71 -16.35
C LYS A 106 12.46 2.11 -15.17
N CYS A 107 13.10 0.96 -15.39
CA CYS A 107 13.99 0.38 -14.40
C CYS A 107 15.19 1.29 -14.19
N MET A 108 15.52 1.63 -12.94
CA MET A 108 16.65 2.51 -12.64
C MET A 108 18.02 1.81 -12.70
N GLN A 109 18.06 0.49 -12.91
CA GLN A 109 19.30 -0.26 -13.12
C GLN A 109 19.63 -0.38 -14.61
N CYS A 110 18.72 -0.91 -15.42
CA CYS A 110 18.97 -1.18 -16.84
C CYS A 110 18.37 -0.14 -17.81
N GLU A 111 17.69 0.88 -17.28
CA GLU A 111 17.00 1.96 -18.00
C GLU A 111 15.87 1.53 -18.95
N GLN A 112 15.57 0.23 -19.00
CA GLN A 112 14.51 -0.30 -19.87
C GLN A 112 13.12 -0.01 -19.32
N PRO A 113 12.11 0.15 -20.19
CA PRO A 113 10.71 0.32 -19.77
C PRO A 113 10.21 -0.84 -18.91
N ILE A 114 9.39 -0.53 -17.91
CA ILE A 114 8.62 -1.50 -17.13
C ILE A 114 7.23 -1.55 -17.73
N ALA A 115 6.81 -2.73 -18.18
CA ALA A 115 5.51 -2.90 -18.83
C ALA A 115 4.36 -2.69 -17.83
N LYS A 116 3.22 -2.18 -18.32
CA LYS A 116 1.98 -2.14 -17.54
C LYS A 116 1.63 -3.56 -17.07
N ASP A 117 1.10 -3.67 -15.86
CA ASP A 117 0.65 -4.89 -15.19
C ASP A 117 1.78 -5.90 -14.87
N SER A 118 3.01 -5.65 -15.32
CA SER A 118 4.20 -6.40 -14.88
C SER A 118 4.56 -6.06 -13.43
N ILE A 119 5.15 -7.03 -12.71
CA ILE A 119 5.62 -6.79 -11.34
C ILE A 119 6.92 -6.01 -11.38
N ARG A 120 7.02 -5.01 -10.51
CA ARG A 120 8.24 -4.22 -10.28
C ARG A 120 8.51 -4.11 -8.79
N VAL A 121 9.77 -3.91 -8.45
CA VAL A 121 10.20 -3.58 -7.09
C VAL A 121 10.35 -2.07 -6.99
N ALA A 122 9.72 -1.48 -5.99
CA ALA A 122 9.85 -0.09 -5.62
C ALA A 122 10.77 0.03 -4.40
N VAL A 123 11.81 0.84 -4.54
CA VAL A 123 12.76 1.18 -3.47
C VAL A 123 12.66 2.68 -3.16
N GLU A 124 12.95 3.07 -1.92
CA GLU A 124 13.02 4.50 -1.59
C GLU A 124 14.32 5.07 -2.15
N ARG A 125 14.23 6.22 -2.81
CA ARG A 125 15.39 6.99 -3.26
C ARG A 125 15.19 8.47 -3.01
N GLU A 126 16.30 9.18 -2.90
CA GLU A 126 16.29 10.63 -2.92
C GLU A 126 16.18 11.13 -4.35
N ILE A 127 15.30 12.12 -4.54
CA ILE A 127 15.02 12.80 -5.79
C ILE A 127 15.39 14.26 -5.57
N ASP A 128 16.56 14.63 -6.08
CA ASP A 128 16.98 16.02 -6.13
C ASP A 128 16.42 16.69 -7.39
N THR A 129 15.61 17.73 -7.18
CA THR A 129 15.04 18.55 -8.25
C THR A 129 15.78 19.89 -8.41
N GLY A 130 16.94 20.05 -7.76
CA GLY A 130 17.73 21.28 -7.67
C GLY A 130 17.17 22.30 -6.68
N ALA A 131 15.84 22.35 -6.48
CA ALA A 131 15.19 23.22 -5.50
C ALA A 131 14.92 22.51 -4.17
N THR A 132 14.74 21.20 -4.16
CA THR A 132 14.42 20.41 -2.98
C THR A 132 14.81 18.94 -3.20
N VAL A 133 15.37 18.33 -2.18
CA VAL A 133 15.56 16.87 -2.10
C VAL A 133 14.32 16.27 -1.46
N THR A 134 13.63 15.41 -2.20
CA THR A 134 12.45 14.69 -1.72
C THR A 134 12.69 13.19 -1.78
N ARG A 135 12.05 12.41 -0.92
CA ARG A 135 12.08 10.95 -1.01
C ARG A 135 10.94 10.45 -1.86
N GLY A 136 11.21 9.51 -2.75
CA GLY A 136 10.22 8.93 -3.64
C GLY A 136 10.61 7.53 -4.10
N ALA A 137 9.70 6.88 -4.83
CA ALA A 137 9.94 5.55 -5.36
C ALA A 137 10.90 5.59 -6.56
N GLY A 138 11.97 4.80 -6.50
CA GLY A 138 12.69 4.26 -7.64
C GLY A 138 12.11 2.89 -8.01
N TYR A 139 12.05 2.55 -9.30
CA TYR A 139 11.48 1.28 -9.76
C TYR A 139 12.53 0.40 -10.43
N LEU A 140 12.47 -0.90 -10.16
CA LEU A 140 13.38 -1.92 -10.69
C LEU A 140 12.55 -3.09 -11.24
N HIS A 141 13.03 -3.75 -12.31
CA HIS A 141 12.57 -5.11 -12.59
C HIS A 141 13.04 -6.04 -11.48
N PRO A 142 12.29 -7.11 -11.13
CA PRO A 142 12.73 -8.08 -10.13
C PRO A 142 14.15 -8.60 -10.38
N GLN A 143 14.47 -8.96 -11.63
CA GLN A 143 15.77 -9.49 -12.04
C GLN A 143 16.93 -8.48 -11.92
N CYS A 144 16.62 -7.19 -11.91
CA CYS A 144 17.62 -6.13 -11.87
C CYS A 144 17.89 -5.65 -10.44
N VAL A 145 17.15 -6.16 -9.44
CA VAL A 145 17.21 -5.61 -8.09
C VAL A 145 18.50 -5.99 -7.36
N VAL A 146 19.04 -7.20 -7.58
CA VAL A 146 20.27 -7.67 -6.90
C VAL A 146 21.47 -6.85 -7.34
N GLU A 147 21.64 -6.64 -8.64
CA GLU A 147 22.71 -5.78 -9.15
C GLU A 147 22.60 -4.35 -8.60
N ASN A 148 21.38 -3.83 -8.47
CA ASN A 148 21.16 -2.53 -7.84
C ASN A 148 21.52 -2.52 -6.34
N LEU A 149 21.16 -3.57 -5.61
CA LEU A 149 21.51 -3.74 -4.18
C LEU A 149 23.03 -3.78 -3.97
N GLU A 150 23.76 -4.53 -4.79
CA GLU A 150 25.21 -4.64 -4.70
C GLU A 150 25.89 -3.27 -4.86
N ASN A 151 25.38 -2.43 -5.79
CA ASN A 151 25.88 -1.08 -6.01
C ASN A 151 25.69 -0.14 -4.81
N VAL A 152 24.72 -0.43 -3.93
CA VAL A 152 24.40 0.39 -2.74
C VAL A 152 24.77 -0.32 -1.42
N GLY A 153 25.38 -1.50 -1.47
CA GLY A 153 25.78 -2.28 -0.30
C GLY A 153 24.61 -2.87 0.50
N GLY A 154 23.49 -3.18 -0.16
CA GLY A 154 22.33 -3.78 0.47
C GLY A 154 22.39 -5.31 0.53
N ASP A 155 21.61 -5.90 1.45
CA ASP A 155 21.49 -7.35 1.61
C ASP A 155 20.23 -7.91 0.93
N LYS A 156 20.36 -9.05 0.26
CA LYS A 156 19.25 -9.68 -0.48
C LYS A 156 18.20 -10.28 0.45
N ASP A 157 18.61 -10.92 1.54
CA ASP A 157 17.68 -11.58 2.46
C ASP A 157 16.87 -10.53 3.23
N GLU A 158 17.50 -9.42 3.62
CA GLU A 158 16.83 -8.24 4.16
C GLU A 158 15.84 -7.63 3.17
N LEU A 159 16.21 -7.50 1.88
CA LEU A 159 15.29 -7.06 0.84
C LEU A 159 14.08 -7.98 0.75
N VAL A 160 14.28 -9.29 0.66
CA VAL A 160 13.19 -10.28 0.53
C VAL A 160 12.28 -10.25 1.75
N ALA A 161 12.83 -10.16 2.96
CA ALA A 161 12.06 -10.02 4.18
C ALA A 161 11.20 -8.74 4.17
N ALA A 162 11.78 -7.61 3.78
CA ALA A 162 11.06 -6.35 3.68
C ALA A 162 9.99 -6.37 2.58
N LEU A 163 10.24 -7.00 1.43
CA LEU A 163 9.24 -7.18 0.38
C LEU A 163 8.03 -7.98 0.89
N ARG A 164 8.26 -9.05 1.66
CA ARG A 164 7.18 -9.82 2.29
C ARG A 164 6.37 -9.00 3.29
N GLN A 165 7.03 -8.12 4.04
CA GLN A 165 6.37 -7.26 5.02
C GLN A 165 5.55 -6.12 4.37
N ASN A 166 6.07 -5.52 3.31
CA ASN A 166 5.57 -4.24 2.80
C ASN A 166 4.70 -4.36 1.55
N SER A 167 4.87 -5.43 0.76
CA SER A 167 4.07 -5.62 -0.45
C SER A 167 2.62 -5.96 -0.12
N ARG A 168 1.71 -5.56 -1.00
CA ARG A 168 0.28 -5.86 -0.90
C ARG A 168 -0.20 -6.46 -2.21
N LEU A 169 0.34 -7.65 -2.49
CA LEU A 169 0.02 -8.49 -3.63
C LEU A 169 -0.55 -9.82 -3.13
N VAL A 170 -1.19 -10.57 -4.02
CA VAL A 170 -1.51 -11.97 -3.73
C VAL A 170 -0.21 -12.78 -3.56
N PRO A 171 -0.18 -13.78 -2.66
CA PRO A 171 1.06 -14.52 -2.36
C PRO A 171 1.76 -15.10 -3.60
N ALA A 172 1.00 -15.67 -4.53
CA ALA A 172 1.54 -16.24 -5.76
C ALA A 172 2.32 -15.22 -6.62
N ASP A 173 1.80 -14.00 -6.74
CA ASP A 173 2.46 -12.93 -7.51
C ASP A 173 3.73 -12.46 -6.79
N LEU A 174 3.68 -12.31 -5.46
CA LEU A 174 4.83 -11.90 -4.67
C LEU A 174 5.94 -12.96 -4.68
N ASP A 175 5.59 -14.23 -4.53
CA ASP A 175 6.54 -15.34 -4.57
C ASP A 175 7.17 -15.47 -5.96
N ALA A 176 6.40 -15.27 -7.04
CA ALA A 176 6.94 -15.22 -8.39
C ALA A 176 7.94 -14.05 -8.58
N ALA A 177 7.63 -12.89 -8.00
CA ALA A 177 8.53 -11.74 -8.02
C ALA A 177 9.83 -12.01 -7.25
N ILE A 178 9.73 -12.60 -6.05
CA ILE A 178 10.88 -12.97 -5.23
C ILE A 178 11.73 -14.05 -5.90
N ALA A 179 11.11 -15.04 -6.54
CA ALA A 179 11.84 -16.06 -7.31
C ALA A 179 12.60 -15.45 -8.49
N ALA A 180 12.10 -14.35 -9.06
CA ALA A 180 12.74 -13.64 -10.16
C ALA A 180 13.87 -12.68 -9.70
N ILE A 181 14.05 -12.46 -8.40
CA ILE A 181 15.11 -11.58 -7.85
C ILE A 181 16.51 -12.19 -8.02
N GLY A 182 16.61 -13.51 -8.29
CA GLY A 182 17.88 -14.21 -8.51
C GLY A 182 18.53 -14.57 -7.20
#